data_AF-A0A2W7BMA5-F1
#
_entry.id   AF-A0A2W7BMA5-F1
#
_cell.length_a   1.000
_cell.length_b   1.000
_cell.length_c   1.000
_cell.angle_alpha   90.00
_cell.angle_beta   90.00
_cell.angle_gamma   90.00
#
_symmetry.space_group_name_H-M   'P 1'
#
loop_
_entity.id
_entity.type
_entity.pdbx_description
1 polymer ?
#
loop_
_entity_poly.entity_id
_entity_poly.type
_entity_poly.pdbx_seq_one_letter_code
_entity_poly.pdbx_strand_id
1 'polypeptide(L)'
;MDAEKNFLNALKLCNSLVDVKREPSSIPCQAIKLLCGIAKEEYLAFRYYQQIQYSSKVKEALVAIDEYARSCDNWRIYNQDCSLGFGVKDHCTILSFLLNLPSSNYTNYTGNFNSAEIICELLQEWSGFDFRLLLTSSPELISY
;
A
#
# COMPACT_ATOMS: atom_id res chain seq x y z
N MET A 1 -2.32 9.47 17.88
CA MET A 1 -3.78 9.36 17.67
C MET A 1 -4.16 9.45 16.18
N ASP A 2 -3.35 10.09 15.33
CA ASP A 2 -3.65 10.21 13.90
C ASP A 2 -3.22 8.99 13.06
N ALA A 3 -2.17 8.26 13.45
CA ALA A 3 -1.66 7.10 12.71
C ALA A 3 -2.70 5.98 12.53
N GLU A 4 -3.39 5.58 13.60
CA GLU A 4 -4.44 4.55 13.55
C GLU A 4 -5.61 4.96 12.65
N LYS A 5 -6.08 6.20 12.82
CA LYS A 5 -7.17 6.76 12.01
C LYS A 5 -6.78 6.82 10.54
N ASN A 6 -5.56 7.26 10.24
CA ASN A 6 -5.03 7.31 8.87
C ASN A 6 -4.86 5.90 8.28
N PHE A 7 -4.47 4.91 9.08
CA PHE A 7 -4.37 3.52 8.65
C PHE A 7 -5.74 2.97 8.28
N LEU A 8 -6.74 3.15 9.16
CA LEU A 8 -8.12 2.75 8.88
C LEU A 8 -8.72 3.48 7.68
N ASN A 9 -8.39 4.77 7.50
CA ASN A 9 -8.78 5.54 6.32
C ASN A 9 -8.16 4.98 5.05
N ALA A 10 -6.87 4.60 5.07
CA ALA A 10 -6.22 3.95 3.94
C ALA A 10 -6.90 2.62 3.57
N LEU A 11 -7.22 1.78 4.55
CA LEU A 11 -7.97 0.54 4.31
C LEU A 11 -9.38 0.80 3.76
N LYS A 12 -10.07 1.83 4.27
CA LYS A 12 -11.39 2.23 3.77
C LYS A 12 -11.31 2.69 2.31
N LEU A 13 -10.28 3.45 1.95
CA LEU A 13 -10.00 3.84 0.56
C LEU A 13 -9.80 2.60 -0.31
N CYS A 14 -8.94 1.66 0.10
CA CYS A 14 -8.73 0.41 -0.64
C CYS A 14 -10.05 -0.37 -0.83
N ASN A 15 -10.88 -0.47 0.21
CA ASN A 15 -12.18 -1.16 0.12
C ASN A 15 -13.15 -0.46 -0.84
N SER A 16 -13.13 0.88 -0.95
CA SER A 16 -13.99 1.62 -1.89
C SER A 16 -13.62 1.41 -3.37
N LEU A 17 -12.48 0.77 -3.67
CA LEU A 17 -12.12 0.42 -5.05
C LEU A 17 -13.14 -0.52 -5.71
N VAL A 18 -13.91 -1.27 -4.92
CA VAL A 18 -14.96 -2.15 -5.44
C VAL A 18 -16.11 -1.38 -6.11
N ASP A 19 -16.31 -0.11 -5.75
CA ASP A 19 -17.40 0.73 -6.24
C ASP A 19 -17.03 1.46 -7.55
N VAL A 20 -15.73 1.57 -7.85
CA VAL A 20 -15.21 2.28 -9.03
C VAL A 20 -14.57 1.33 -10.05
N LYS A 21 -15.02 0.07 -10.08
CA LYS A 21 -14.54 -0.94 -11.02
C LYS A 21 -14.64 -0.42 -12.46
N ARG A 22 -13.59 -0.65 -13.26
CA ARG A 22 -13.48 -0.22 -14.68
C ARG A 22 -13.40 1.30 -14.90
N GLU A 23 -13.09 2.08 -13.89
CA GLU A 23 -12.87 3.53 -14.03
C GLU A 23 -11.47 3.92 -13.53
N PRO A 24 -10.85 4.96 -14.12
CA PRO A 24 -9.62 5.52 -13.58
C PRO A 24 -9.88 6.13 -12.21
N SER A 25 -9.08 5.77 -11.22
CA SER A 25 -9.24 6.25 -9.85
C SER A 25 -7.91 6.67 -9.24
N SER A 26 -7.91 7.81 -8.53
CA SER A 26 -6.76 8.26 -7.74
C SER A 26 -6.71 7.62 -6.35
N ILE A 27 -7.73 6.85 -5.97
CA ILE A 27 -7.85 6.17 -4.68
C ILE A 27 -6.60 5.34 -4.35
N PRO A 28 -6.02 4.53 -5.27
CA PRO A 28 -4.82 3.76 -4.96
C PRO A 28 -3.66 4.64 -4.50
N CYS A 29 -3.43 5.76 -5.18
CA CYS A 29 -2.34 6.68 -4.86
C CYS A 29 -2.58 7.43 -3.54
N GLN A 30 -3.83 7.82 -3.26
CA GLN A 30 -4.19 8.43 -1.97
C GLN A 30 -3.91 7.47 -0.79
N ALA A 31 -4.28 6.20 -0.94
CA ALA A 31 -4.01 5.18 0.08
C ALA A 31 -2.51 4.95 0.27
N ILE A 32 -1.71 4.89 -0.81
CA ILE A 32 -0.25 4.81 -0.73
C ILE A 32 0.31 5.99 0.07
N LYS A 33 -0.13 7.22 -0.21
CA LYS A 33 0.32 8.43 0.48
C LYS A 33 0.08 8.36 1.99
N LEU A 34 -1.11 7.91 2.40
CA LEU A 34 -1.44 7.72 3.82
C LEU A 34 -0.54 6.67 4.47
N LEU A 35 -0.41 5.49 3.85
CA LEU A 35 0.42 4.40 4.37
C LEU A 35 1.89 4.82 4.49
N CYS A 36 2.42 5.54 3.50
CA CYS A 36 3.78 6.07 3.55
C CYS A 36 3.97 7.14 4.62
N GLY A 37 2.99 8.02 4.82
CA GLY A 37 3.03 9.01 5.91
C GLY A 37 3.11 8.34 7.28
N ILE A 38 2.27 7.32 7.52
CA ILE A 38 2.27 6.56 8.78
C ILE A 38 3.59 5.80 8.96
N ALA A 39 4.07 5.12 7.92
CA ALA A 39 5.33 4.39 7.99
C ALA A 39 6.52 5.31 8.27
N LYS A 40 6.54 6.52 7.71
CA LYS A 40 7.61 7.49 7.95
C LYS A 40 7.62 8.03 9.38
N GLU A 41 6.46 8.29 9.95
CA GLU A 41 6.34 8.93 11.28
C GLU A 41 6.32 7.91 12.42
N GLU A 42 5.64 6.79 12.24
CA GLU A 42 5.33 5.81 13.28
C GLU A 42 5.44 4.36 12.76
N TYR A 43 6.58 3.97 12.17
CA TYR A 43 6.76 2.66 11.51
C TYR A 43 6.47 1.44 12.42
N LEU A 44 6.69 1.53 13.73
CA LEU A 44 6.34 0.47 14.68
C LEU A 44 4.82 0.32 14.82
N ALA A 45 4.09 1.44 14.86
CA ALA A 45 2.63 1.45 14.89
C ALA A 45 2.07 0.91 13.56
N PHE A 46 2.67 1.29 12.43
CA PHE A 46 2.33 0.73 11.12
C PHE A 46 2.40 -0.81 11.11
N ARG A 47 3.51 -1.38 11.59
CA ARG A 47 3.67 -2.85 11.72
C ARG A 47 2.61 -3.45 12.64
N TYR A 48 2.39 -2.85 13.81
CA TYR A 48 1.41 -3.33 14.78
C TYR A 48 -0.01 -3.36 14.19
N TYR A 49 -0.42 -2.27 13.52
CA TYR A 49 -1.72 -2.17 12.87
C TYR A 49 -1.90 -3.22 11.77
N GLN A 50 -0.89 -3.38 10.92
CA GLN A 50 -0.93 -4.31 9.81
C GLN A 50 -0.99 -5.77 10.26
N GLN A 51 -0.15 -6.16 11.21
CA GLN A 51 0.09 -7.57 11.54
C GLN A 51 -0.79 -8.08 12.68
N ILE A 52 -1.12 -7.22 13.64
CA ILE A 52 -1.79 -7.61 14.88
C ILE A 52 -3.21 -7.08 14.90
N GLN A 53 -3.38 -5.76 14.93
CA GLN A 53 -4.66 -5.14 15.26
C GLN A 53 -5.70 -5.25 14.13
N TYR A 54 -5.29 -5.06 12.87
CA TYR A 54 -6.20 -4.91 11.73
C TYR A 54 -5.94 -5.92 10.61
N SER A 55 -5.29 -7.04 10.90
CA SER A 55 -4.91 -8.06 9.90
C SER A 55 -6.10 -8.57 9.06
N SER A 56 -7.29 -8.72 9.63
CA SER A 56 -8.50 -9.09 8.87
C SER A 56 -8.91 -8.01 7.86
N LYS A 57 -8.89 -6.73 8.28
CA LYS A 57 -9.23 -5.60 7.39
C LYS A 57 -8.19 -5.40 6.30
N VAL A 58 -6.92 -5.71 6.58
CA VAL A 58 -5.86 -5.74 5.57
C VAL A 58 -6.16 -6.80 4.51
N LYS A 59 -6.59 -8.00 4.91
CA LYS A 59 -7.00 -9.06 3.95
C LYS A 59 -8.19 -8.62 3.09
N GLU A 60 -9.20 -7.99 3.67
CA GLU A 60 -10.34 -7.43 2.92
C GLU A 60 -9.88 -6.38 1.91
N ALA A 61 -9.00 -5.46 2.32
CA ALA A 61 -8.43 -4.44 1.44
C ALA A 61 -7.63 -5.05 0.28
N LEU A 62 -6.85 -6.11 0.54
CA LEU A 62 -6.11 -6.84 -0.50
C LEU A 62 -7.05 -7.49 -1.52
N VAL A 63 -8.19 -8.04 -1.09
CA VAL A 63 -9.21 -8.59 -2.00
C VAL A 63 -9.81 -7.48 -2.88
N ALA A 64 -10.18 -6.34 -2.29
CA ALA A 64 -10.73 -5.21 -3.03
C ALA A 64 -9.73 -4.65 -4.07
N ILE A 65 -8.45 -4.56 -3.70
CA ILE A 65 -7.37 -4.15 -4.62
C ILE A 65 -7.25 -5.14 -5.79
N ASP A 66 -7.26 -6.45 -5.52
CA ASP A 66 -7.12 -7.47 -6.55
C ASP A 66 -8.30 -7.46 -7.52
N GLU A 67 -9.54 -7.35 -7.01
CA GLU A 67 -10.73 -7.23 -7.85
C GLU A 67 -10.67 -5.99 -8.75
N TYR A 68 -10.30 -4.85 -8.20
CA TYR A 68 -10.17 -3.62 -8.97
C TYR A 68 -9.08 -3.75 -10.05
N ALA A 69 -7.86 -4.16 -9.67
CA ALA A 69 -6.71 -4.26 -10.56
C ALA A 69 -6.92 -5.24 -11.73
N ARG A 70 -7.69 -6.32 -11.51
CA ARG A 70 -8.08 -7.26 -12.57
C ARG A 70 -9.16 -6.72 -13.50
N SER A 71 -9.97 -5.78 -13.03
CA SER A 71 -11.13 -5.26 -13.78
C SER A 71 -10.88 -3.96 -14.55
N CYS A 72 -9.82 -3.21 -14.22
CA CYS A 72 -9.48 -1.94 -14.88
C CYS A 72 -8.43 -2.12 -16.00
N ASP A 73 -8.29 -1.11 -16.87
CA ASP A 73 -7.08 -0.94 -17.68
C ASP A 73 -6.02 -0.18 -16.88
N ASN A 74 -4.76 -0.21 -17.33
CA ASN A 74 -3.68 0.51 -16.66
C ASN A 74 -3.65 2.02 -17.01
N TRP A 75 -4.73 2.74 -16.73
CA TRP A 75 -4.81 4.19 -16.99
C TRP A 75 -3.85 4.96 -16.10
N ARG A 76 -3.13 5.91 -16.71
CA ARG A 76 -2.37 6.92 -15.96
C ARG A 76 -3.32 7.89 -15.28
N ILE A 77 -3.04 8.17 -14.01
CA ILE A 77 -3.77 9.18 -13.26
C ILE A 77 -3.03 10.51 -13.40
N TYR A 78 -3.58 11.40 -14.24
CA TYR A 78 -3.08 12.76 -14.39
C TYR A 78 -3.83 13.68 -13.43
N ASN A 79 -3.56 13.57 -12.14
CA ASN A 79 -4.06 14.53 -11.16
C ASN A 79 -2.91 15.06 -10.28
N GLN A 80 -3.12 16.26 -9.71
CA GLN A 80 -2.13 16.90 -8.85
C GLN A 80 -1.84 16.09 -7.57
N ASP A 81 -2.74 15.17 -7.21
CA ASP A 81 -2.64 14.38 -5.97
C ASP A 81 -1.70 13.17 -6.10
N CYS A 82 -1.27 12.79 -7.31
CA CYS A 82 -0.41 11.64 -7.53
C CYS A 82 0.82 11.96 -8.41
N SER A 83 1.92 12.37 -7.78
CA SER A 83 3.18 12.69 -8.46
C SER A 83 4.01 11.47 -8.90
N LEU A 84 3.59 10.24 -8.56
CA LEU A 84 4.28 9.00 -8.94
C LEU A 84 4.23 8.73 -10.46
N GLY A 85 3.23 9.27 -11.17
CA GLY A 85 3.17 9.23 -12.64
C GLY A 85 2.89 7.85 -13.26
N PHE A 86 2.55 6.84 -12.46
CA PHE A 86 2.25 5.49 -12.92
C PHE A 86 0.77 5.27 -13.29
N GLY A 87 0.47 4.10 -13.86
CA GLY A 87 -0.91 3.68 -14.09
C GLY A 87 -1.59 3.14 -12.83
N VAL A 88 -2.91 3.00 -12.83
CA VAL A 88 -3.67 2.51 -11.67
C VAL A 88 -3.23 1.11 -11.21
N LYS A 89 -2.84 0.22 -12.13
CA LYS A 89 -2.40 -1.14 -11.77
C LYS A 89 -1.04 -1.16 -11.10
N ASP A 90 -0.14 -0.26 -11.53
CA ASP A 90 1.15 -0.04 -10.89
C ASP A 90 0.94 0.40 -9.43
N HIS A 91 0.03 1.34 -9.19
CA HIS A 91 -0.34 1.74 -7.82
C HIS A 91 -0.96 0.58 -7.02
N CYS A 92 -1.81 -0.24 -7.63
CA CYS A 92 -2.34 -1.45 -6.99
C CYS A 92 -1.23 -2.44 -6.61
N THR A 93 -0.17 -2.56 -7.40
CA THR A 93 1.00 -3.38 -7.04
C THR A 93 1.73 -2.80 -5.83
N ILE A 94 1.95 -1.48 -5.79
CA ILE A 94 2.56 -0.81 -4.63
C ILE A 94 1.70 -0.99 -3.37
N LEU A 95 0.38 -0.88 -3.47
CA LEU A 95 -0.53 -1.13 -2.35
C LEU A 95 -0.49 -2.59 -1.89
N SER A 96 -0.50 -3.53 -2.83
CA SER A 96 -0.37 -4.96 -2.53
C SER A 96 0.94 -5.23 -1.78
N PHE A 97 2.04 -4.61 -2.18
CA PHE A 97 3.32 -4.67 -1.47
C PHE A 97 3.22 -4.10 -0.05
N LEU A 98 2.79 -2.84 0.10
CA LEU A 98 2.72 -2.17 1.39
C LEU A 98 1.85 -2.92 2.40
N LEU A 99 0.73 -3.50 1.94
CA LEU A 99 -0.21 -4.24 2.78
C LEU A 99 0.21 -5.70 3.05
N ASN A 100 1.22 -6.24 2.37
CA ASN A 100 1.77 -7.56 2.65
C ASN A 100 3.04 -7.56 3.52
N LEU A 101 3.61 -6.39 3.85
CA LEU A 101 4.76 -6.30 4.78
C LEU A 101 4.50 -7.07 6.09
N PRO A 102 5.50 -7.81 6.61
CA PRO A 102 6.90 -7.83 6.20
C PRO A 102 7.18 -8.84 5.07
N SER A 103 6.15 -9.54 4.57
CA SER A 103 6.30 -10.49 3.47
C SER A 103 6.67 -9.77 2.18
N SER A 104 7.61 -10.32 1.43
CA SER A 104 7.88 -9.90 0.06
C SER A 104 6.89 -10.51 -0.95
N ASN A 105 5.90 -11.28 -0.50
CA ASN A 105 4.89 -11.87 -1.36
C ASN A 105 3.74 -10.87 -1.61
N TYR A 106 3.72 -10.27 -2.78
CA TYR A 106 2.68 -9.35 -3.25
C TYR A 106 2.29 -9.65 -4.70
N THR A 107 1.17 -9.09 -5.15
CA THR A 107 0.69 -9.28 -6.53
C THR A 107 1.19 -8.17 -7.45
N ASN A 108 1.89 -8.56 -8.52
CA ASN A 108 2.32 -7.66 -9.59
C ASN A 108 1.32 -7.69 -10.75
N TYR A 109 0.78 -6.53 -11.14
CA TYR A 109 -0.30 -6.39 -12.12
C TYR A 109 0.14 -5.88 -13.49
N THR A 110 1.37 -5.38 -13.64
CA THR A 110 1.86 -4.72 -14.88
C THR A 110 3.22 -5.23 -15.35
N GLY A 111 3.96 -5.94 -14.49
CA GLY A 111 5.34 -6.36 -14.73
C GLY A 111 6.39 -5.31 -14.35
N ASN A 112 6.01 -4.07 -14.06
CA ASN A 112 6.95 -2.98 -13.78
C ASN A 112 7.70 -3.13 -12.45
N PHE A 113 7.11 -3.83 -11.48
CA PHE A 113 7.70 -4.03 -10.15
C PHE A 113 8.00 -5.50 -9.89
N ASN A 114 9.01 -6.03 -10.57
CA ASN A 114 9.38 -7.45 -10.51
C ASN A 114 10.06 -7.86 -9.19
N SER A 115 10.42 -6.91 -8.32
CA SER A 115 11.00 -7.19 -7.01
C SER A 115 10.58 -6.15 -5.96
N ALA A 116 10.62 -6.55 -4.69
CA ALA A 116 10.34 -5.68 -3.55
C ALA A 116 11.34 -4.52 -3.45
N GLU A 117 12.58 -4.75 -3.85
CA GLU A 117 13.67 -3.77 -3.83
C GLU A 117 13.35 -2.57 -4.72
N ILE A 118 12.82 -2.79 -5.93
CA ILE A 118 12.42 -1.71 -6.85
C ILE A 118 11.33 -0.84 -6.22
N ILE A 119 10.36 -1.47 -5.54
CA ILE A 119 9.28 -0.73 -4.88
C ILE A 119 9.85 0.07 -3.69
N CYS A 120 10.75 -0.52 -2.90
CA CYS A 120 11.41 0.17 -1.80
C CYS A 120 12.23 1.38 -2.27
N GLU A 121 13.01 1.26 -3.35
CA GLU A 121 13.79 2.36 -3.93
C GLU A 121 12.86 3.50 -4.38
N LEU A 122 11.82 3.16 -5.15
CA LEU A 122 10.81 4.12 -5.58
C LEU A 122 10.17 4.86 -4.39
N LEU A 123 9.73 4.12 -3.37
CA LEU A 123 9.07 4.71 -2.21
C LEU A 123 10.03 5.50 -1.33
N GLN A 124 11.31 5.14 -1.28
CA GLN A 124 12.34 5.92 -0.60
C GLN A 124 12.53 7.26 -1.28
N GLU A 125 12.65 7.29 -2.61
CA GLU A 125 12.76 8.53 -3.38
C GLU A 125 11.51 9.40 -3.23
N TRP A 126 10.33 8.79 -3.25
CA TRP A 126 9.07 9.52 -3.24
C TRP A 126 8.63 10.00 -1.85
N SER A 127 8.77 9.18 -0.82
CA SER A 127 8.29 9.47 0.55
C SER A 127 9.40 9.88 1.53
N GLY A 128 10.65 9.57 1.20
CA GLY A 128 11.81 9.74 2.08
C GLY A 128 11.96 8.67 3.16
N PHE A 129 11.19 7.57 3.10
CA PHE A 129 11.27 6.46 4.06
C PHE A 129 11.73 5.17 3.39
N ASP A 130 12.67 4.46 4.03
CA ASP A 130 13.21 3.20 3.52
C ASP A 130 12.39 1.99 4.02
N PHE A 131 11.53 1.47 3.16
CA PHE A 131 10.68 0.31 3.46
C PHE A 131 11.43 -1.01 3.60
N ARG A 132 12.74 -1.08 3.27
CA ARG A 132 13.55 -2.28 3.54
C ARG A 132 13.65 -2.56 5.04
N LEU A 133 13.53 -1.52 5.87
CA LEU A 133 13.43 -1.64 7.34
C LEU A 133 12.17 -2.40 7.78
N LEU A 134 11.15 -2.48 6.93
CA LEU A 134 9.90 -3.18 7.18
C LEU A 134 9.88 -4.62 6.64
N LEU A 135 10.84 -5.00 5.79
CA LEU A 135 10.96 -6.36 5.23
C LEU A 135 11.62 -7.36 6.20
N THR A 136 12.31 -6.87 7.22
CA THR A 136 12.90 -7.75 8.24
C THR A 136 11.82 -8.22 9.21
N SER A 137 11.61 -9.52 9.31
CA SER A 137 10.90 -10.10 10.45
C SER A 137 11.82 -9.95 11.67
N SER A 138 11.81 -8.82 12.37
CA SER A 138 12.40 -8.79 13.72
C SER A 138 11.49 -9.59 14.66
N PRO A 139 11.93 -10.73 15.22
CA PRO A 139 11.17 -11.51 16.18
C PRO A 139 11.08 -10.83 17.56
N GLU A 140 11.69 -9.66 17.74
CA GLU A 140 11.93 -9.06 19.07
C GLU A 140 10.75 -8.26 19.65
N LEU A 141 9.58 -8.25 19.00
CA LEU A 141 8.37 -7.64 19.58
C LEU A 141 7.50 -8.63 20.39
N ILE A 142 8.08 -9.75 20.84
CA ILE A 142 7.46 -10.61 21.87
C ILE A 142 8.37 -10.66 23.10
N SER A 143 8.39 -9.59 23.88
CA SER A 143 8.34 -9.68 25.35
C SER A 143 8.20 -8.29 25.93
N TYR A 144 7.04 -8.01 26.53
CA TYR A 144 6.87 -7.28 27.80
C TYR A 144 5.47 -7.60 28.34
#